data_AF-A0A1P8WMC5-F1
#
_entry.id   AF-A0A1P8WMC5-F1
#
_cell.length_a   1.000
_cell.length_b   1.000
_cell.length_c   1.000
_cell.angle_alpha   90.00
_cell.angle_beta   90.00
_cell.angle_gamma   90.00
#
_symmetry.space_group_name_H-M   'P 1'
#
loop_
_entity.id
_entity.type
_entity.pdbx_description
1 polymer ?
#
loop_
_entity_poly.entity_id
_entity_poly.type
_entity_poly.pdbx_seq_one_letter_code
_entity_poly.pdbx_strand_id
1 'polypeptide(L)'
;MASSPQSVEEIYRSRLDALTPAERVARSAAMFQWTKQQIARQILKQDDQLSEEQLKWRVAMRLYGDEPVMRKIIQAQIDHVSC
;
A
#
# COMPACT_ATOMS: atom_id res chain seq x y z
N MET A 1 -38.01 -10.02 24.08
CA MET A 1 -37.05 -10.84 23.30
C MET A 1 -35.73 -10.08 23.28
N ALA A 2 -34.67 -10.63 23.88
CA ALA A 2 -33.36 -9.99 23.87
C ALA A 2 -32.72 -10.26 22.50
N SER A 3 -32.42 -9.22 21.73
CA SER A 3 -31.69 -9.34 20.46
C SER A 3 -30.32 -9.94 20.75
N SER A 4 -29.98 -11.05 20.09
CA SER A 4 -28.64 -11.63 20.16
C SER A 4 -27.60 -10.56 19.75
N PRO A 5 -26.44 -10.49 20.43
CA PRO A 5 -25.42 -9.52 20.09
C PRO A 5 -24.97 -9.73 18.65
N GLN A 6 -24.95 -8.65 17.86
CA GLN A 6 -24.47 -8.68 16.48
C GLN A 6 -23.03 -9.21 16.44
N SER A 7 -22.76 -10.08 15.48
CA SER A 7 -21.42 -10.57 15.21
C SER A 7 -20.51 -9.44 14.74
N VAL A 8 -19.19 -9.59 14.94
CA VAL A 8 -18.18 -8.64 14.46
C VAL A 8 -18.28 -8.45 12.94
N GLU A 9 -18.60 -9.52 12.20
CA GLU A 9 -18.77 -9.47 10.74
C GLU A 9 -19.99 -8.60 10.33
N GLU A 10 -21.11 -8.72 11.05
CA GLU A 10 -22.31 -7.88 10.79
C GLU A 10 -22.06 -6.40 11.10
N ILE A 11 -21.34 -6.13 12.19
CA ILE A 11 -20.93 -4.75 12.56
C ILE A 11 -19.96 -4.20 11.50
N TYR A 12 -19.04 -5.02 11.01
CA TYR A 12 -18.10 -4.61 9.97
C TYR A 12 -18.83 -4.31 8.66
N ARG A 13 -19.75 -5.19 8.25
CA ARG A 13 -20.55 -5.05 7.02
C ARG A 13 -21.40 -3.79 7.05
N SER A 14 -22.17 -3.59 8.11
CA SER A 14 -23.02 -2.41 8.27
C SER A 14 -22.24 -1.10 8.22
N ARG A 15 -21.04 -1.06 8.82
CA ARG A 15 -20.15 0.12 8.73
C ARG A 15 -19.60 0.35 7.33
N LEU A 16 -19.27 -0.71 6.59
CA LEU A 16 -18.85 -0.57 5.19
C LEU A 16 -19.99 -0.06 4.31
N ASP A 17 -21.20 -0.59 4.51
CA ASP A 17 -22.38 -0.20 3.72
C ASP A 17 -22.80 1.23 3.98
N ALA A 18 -22.54 1.75 5.18
CA ALA A 18 -22.77 3.16 5.52
C ALA A 18 -21.77 4.15 4.89
N LEU A 19 -20.64 3.69 4.33
CA LEU A 19 -19.65 4.57 3.73
C LEU A 19 -20.13 5.15 2.40
N THR A 20 -19.97 6.47 2.25
CA THR A 20 -20.08 7.14 0.95
C THR A 20 -18.99 6.65 -0.02
N PRO A 21 -19.17 6.82 -1.34
CA PRO A 21 -18.13 6.49 -2.32
C PRO A 21 -16.79 7.18 -2.04
N ALA A 22 -16.80 8.45 -1.60
CA ALA A 22 -15.60 9.20 -1.27
C ALA A 22 -14.85 8.57 -0.08
N GLU A 23 -15.56 8.18 0.97
CA GLU A 23 -14.96 7.53 2.14
C GLU A 23 -14.42 6.14 1.81
N ARG A 24 -15.09 5.39 0.93
CA ARG A 24 -14.60 4.09 0.43
C ARG A 24 -13.27 4.24 -0.30
N VAL A 25 -13.15 5.25 -1.16
CA VAL A 25 -11.90 5.56 -1.88
C VAL A 25 -10.82 6.00 -0.90
N ALA A 26 -11.14 6.92 0.02
CA ALA A 26 -10.18 7.41 1.02
C ALA A 26 -9.63 6.26 1.89
N ARG A 27 -10.51 5.36 2.34
CA ARG A 27 -10.11 4.17 3.10
C ARG A 27 -9.20 3.25 2.28
N SER A 28 -9.53 3.02 1.01
CA SER A 28 -8.71 2.20 0.12
C SER A 28 -7.32 2.81 -0.11
N ALA A 29 -7.27 4.14 -0.30
CA ALA A 29 -6.01 4.87 -0.41
C ALA A 29 -5.17 4.80 0.87
N ALA A 30 -5.80 4.89 2.04
CA ALA A 30 -5.11 4.73 3.33
C ALA A 30 -4.53 3.32 3.50
N MET A 31 -5.28 2.27 3.15
CA MET A 31 -4.76 0.89 3.15
C MET A 31 -3.61 0.69 2.17
N PHE A 32 -3.71 1.30 0.98
CA PHE A 32 -2.64 1.26 0.00
C PHE A 32 -1.38 1.99 0.48
N GLN A 33 -1.55 3.15 1.12
CA GLN A 33 -0.44 3.89 1.74
C GLN A 33 0.23 3.08 2.86
N TRP A 34 -0.57 2.43 3.72
CA TRP A 34 -0.04 1.56 4.76
C TRP A 34 0.77 0.39 4.17
N THR A 35 0.28 -0.21 3.08
CA THR A 35 1.00 -1.29 2.36
C THR A 35 2.35 -0.82 1.85
N LYS A 36 2.41 0.36 1.20
CA LYS A 36 3.67 0.97 0.76
C LYS A 36 4.65 1.16 1.93
N GLN A 37 4.16 1.61 3.09
CA GLN A 37 4.99 1.79 4.28
C GLN A 37 5.52 0.46 4.82
N GLN A 38 4.73 -0.63 4.81
CA GLN A 38 5.23 -1.94 5.24
C GLN A 38 6.33 -2.45 4.32
N ILE A 39 6.16 -2.30 3.00
CA ILE A 39 7.20 -2.67 2.02
C ILE A 39 8.46 -1.84 2.24
N ALA A 40 8.33 -0.53 2.44
CA ALA A 40 9.45 0.36 2.71
C ALA A 40 10.25 -0.09 3.95
N ARG A 41 9.58 -0.44 5.05
CA ARG A 41 10.21 -0.98 6.26
C ARG A 41 10.95 -2.29 6.00
N GLN A 42 10.39 -3.18 5.17
CA GLN A 42 11.04 -4.43 4.81
C GLN A 42 12.32 -4.20 4.00
N ILE A 43 12.30 -3.24 3.08
CA ILE A 43 13.47 -2.87 2.27
C ILE A 43 14.54 -2.24 3.16
N LEU A 44 14.18 -1.28 4.01
CA LEU A 44 15.12 -0.63 4.93
C LEU A 44 15.76 -1.59 5.94
N LYS A 45 15.08 -2.70 6.27
CA LYS A 45 15.67 -3.76 7.10
C LYS A 45 16.80 -4.51 6.37
N GLN A 46 16.80 -4.51 5.04
CA GLN A 46 17.82 -5.17 4.21
C GLN A 46 18.95 -4.21 3.83
N ASP A 47 18.63 -2.92 3.66
CA ASP A 47 19.56 -1.85 3.30
C ASP A 47 19.04 -0.53 3.89
N ASP A 48 19.70 -0.04 4.94
CA ASP A 48 19.27 1.14 5.70
C ASP A 48 19.86 2.46 5.18
N GLN A 49 20.71 2.42 4.16
CA GLN A 49 21.42 3.60 3.64
C GLN A 49 20.71 4.27 2.46
N LEU A 50 19.48 3.86 2.17
CA LEU A 50 18.74 4.36 1.02
C LEU A 50 18.24 5.78 1.24
N SER A 51 18.40 6.62 0.22
CA SER A 51 17.68 7.90 0.18
C SER A 51 16.17 7.66 0.07
N GLU A 52 15.38 8.66 0.47
CA GLU A 52 13.92 8.58 0.36
C GLU A 52 13.46 8.30 -1.09
N GLU A 53 14.15 8.90 -2.06
CA GLU A 53 13.83 8.74 -3.47
C GLU A 53 14.17 7.34 -3.99
N GLN A 54 15.33 6.79 -3.59
CA GLN A 54 15.69 5.40 -3.88
C GLN A 54 14.70 4.41 -3.27
N LEU A 55 14.29 4.65 -2.02
CA LEU A 55 13.32 3.82 -1.31
C LEU A 55 11.96 3.83 -2.02
N LYS A 56 11.49 5.00 -2.45
CA LYS A 56 10.24 5.15 -3.22
C LYS A 56 10.25 4.27 -4.47
N TRP A 57 11.32 4.30 -5.26
CA TRP A 57 11.39 3.51 -6.49
C TRP A 57 11.55 2.01 -6.23
N ARG A 58 12.28 1.60 -5.19
CA ARG A 58 12.34 0.20 -4.78
C ARG A 58 10.98 -0.32 -4.26
N VAL A 59 10.21 0.50 -3.55
CA VAL A 59 8.82 0.16 -3.19
C VAL A 59 7.96 0.01 -4.45
N ALA A 60 8.08 0.91 -5.42
CA ALA A 60 7.36 0.81 -6.70
C ALA A 60 7.71 -0.48 -7.46
N MET A 61 8.99 -0.87 -7.48
CA MET A 61 9.43 -2.12 -8.11
C MET A 61 8.74 -3.34 -7.50
N ARG A 62 8.51 -3.35 -6.19
CA ARG A 62 7.83 -4.46 -5.50
C ARG A 62 6.32 -4.50 -5.73
N LEU A 63 5.71 -3.35 -6.02
CA LEU A 63 4.26 -3.26 -6.28
C LEU A 63 3.89 -3.50 -7.74
N TYR A 64 4.75 -3.11 -8.67
CA TYR A 64 4.42 -3.02 -10.09
C TYR A 64 5.41 -3.73 -11.01
N GLY A 65 6.52 -4.25 -10.49
CA GLY A 65 7.59 -4.84 -11.29
C GLY A 65 7.25 -6.19 -11.94
N ASP A 66 6.10 -6.78 -11.65
CA ASP A 66 5.66 -8.01 -12.33
C ASP A 66 5.26 -7.75 -13.78
N GLU A 67 4.87 -6.52 -14.11
CA GLU A 67 4.61 -6.10 -15.50
C GLU A 67 5.92 -5.64 -16.17
N PRO A 68 6.33 -6.24 -17.31
CA PRO A 68 7.63 -5.98 -17.92
C PRO A 68 7.91 -4.53 -18.32
N VAL A 69 6.90 -3.79 -18.79
CA VAL A 69 7.05 -2.39 -19.20
C VAL A 69 7.30 -1.51 -17.97
N MET A 70 6.51 -1.69 -16.92
CA MET A 70 6.65 -1.00 -15.64
C MET A 70 7.98 -1.30 -14.98
N ARG A 71 8.42 -2.56 -14.99
CA ARG A 71 9.76 -2.93 -14.48
C ARG A 71 10.85 -2.12 -15.16
N LYS A 72 10.83 -2.00 -16.49
CA LYS A 72 11.84 -1.23 -17.24
C LYS A 72 11.81 0.25 -16.86
N ILE A 73 10.62 0.85 -16.77
CA ILE A 73 10.46 2.26 -16.40
C ILE A 73 11.00 2.51 -14.99
N ILE A 74 10.63 1.65 -14.03
CA ILE A 74 11.03 1.80 -12.63
C ILE A 74 12.54 1.56 -12.48
N GLN A 75 13.11 0.57 -13.17
CA GLN A 75 14.54 0.30 -13.12
C GLN A 75 15.36 1.51 -13.62
N ALA A 76 14.94 2.13 -14.73
CA ALA A 76 15.60 3.33 -15.24
C ALA A 76 15.61 4.49 -14.22
N GLN A 77 14.55 4.61 -13.42
CA GLN A 77 14.49 5.61 -12.35
C GLN A 77 15.38 5.25 -11.17
N ILE A 78 15.44 3.98 -10.76
CA ILE A 78 16.38 3.51 -9.73
C ILE A 78 17.82 3.82 -10.13
N ASP A 79 18.18 3.51 -11.39
CA ASP A 79 19.52 3.75 -11.92
C ASP A 79 19.84 5.24 -11.92
N HIS A 80 18.89 6.09 -12.33
CA HIS A 80 19.07 7.55 -12.35
C HIS A 80 19.35 8.14 -10.96
N VAL A 81 18.64 7.68 -9.92
CA VAL A 81 18.75 8.25 -8.56
C VAL A 81 19.81 7.56 -7.69
N SER A 82 20.54 6.59 -8.26
CA SER A 82 21.64 5.88 -7.59
C SER A 82 23.02 6.22 -8.14
N CYS A 83 23.08 7.01 -9.22
CA CYS A 83 24.31 7.54 -9.81
C CYS A 83 24.82 8.79 -9.08
#